data_AF-A0A2E5HP82-F1
#
_entry.id   AF-A0A2E5HP82-F1
#
_cell.length_a   1.000
_cell.length_b   1.000
_cell.length_c   1.000
_cell.angle_alpha   90.00
_cell.angle_beta   90.00
_cell.angle_gamma   90.00
#
_symmetry.space_group_name_H-M   'P 1'
#
loop_
_entity.id
_entity.type
_entity.pdbx_description
1 polymer ?
#
loop_
_entity_poly.entity_id
_entity_poly.type
_entity_poly.pdbx_seq_one_letter_code
_entity_poly.pdbx_strand_id
1 'polypeptide(L)'
;MSADDFHQQRAADALRRGVAYARRHQWQQAMNALTSCLQEEPNNLEARYYMAISQASSGRAREARRLLEQTLAMPRLDDFQRVRLLKLLGKVSIQSSDYHLAADSLHQAFTLTGVGGAPILNELAQVMCKAGDFDRAFDLYIKAMGHDAT
;
A
#
# COMPACT_ATOMS: atom_id res chain seq x y z
N MET A 1 8.70 30.62 15.78
CA MET A 1 7.88 29.44 15.49
C MET A 1 6.44 29.89 15.35
N SER A 2 5.85 29.69 14.18
CA SER A 2 4.46 30.02 13.88
C SER A 2 3.51 28.95 14.46
N ALA A 3 2.21 29.25 14.55
CA ALA A 3 1.21 28.23 14.94
C ALA A 3 1.25 27.02 13.98
N ASP A 4 1.49 27.26 12.69
CA ASP A 4 1.66 26.21 11.68
C ASP A 4 2.86 25.31 11.97
N ASP A 5 3.98 25.87 12.45
CA ASP A 5 5.17 25.09 12.82
C ASP A 5 4.86 24.11 13.96
N PHE A 6 3.99 24.51 14.91
CA PHE A 6 3.58 23.63 16.01
C PHE A 6 2.68 22.49 15.53
N HIS A 7 1.73 22.75 14.63
CA HIS A 7 0.88 21.71 14.04
C HIS A 7 1.72 20.71 13.23
N GLN A 8 2.64 21.18 12.38
CA GLN A 8 3.54 20.33 11.61
C GLN A 8 4.46 19.49 12.50
N GLN A 9 5.02 20.09 13.57
CA GLN A 9 5.89 19.36 14.49
C GLN A 9 5.13 18.28 15.25
N ARG A 10 3.89 18.56 15.68
CA ARG A 10 3.01 17.57 16.33
C ARG A 10 2.63 16.44 15.37
N ALA A 11 2.27 16.77 14.13
CA ALA A 11 1.95 15.79 13.10
C ALA A 11 3.15 14.86 12.81
N ALA A 12 4.34 15.44 12.65
CA ALA A 12 5.57 14.70 12.40
C ALA A 12 5.94 13.76 13.55
N ASP A 13 5.76 14.21 14.80
CA ASP A 13 6.03 13.38 15.98
C ASP A 13 5.03 12.23 16.14
N ALA A 14 3.75 12.51 15.92
CA ALA A 14 2.70 11.49 15.87
C ALA A 14 2.95 10.46 14.75
N LEU A 15 3.38 10.91 13.56
CA LEU A 15 3.78 10.03 12.46
C LEU A 15 4.93 9.12 12.88
N ARG A 16 6.03 9.67 13.41
CA ARG A 16 7.19 8.86 13.84
C ARG A 16 6.80 7.76 14.82
N ARG A 17 5.98 8.08 15.83
CA ARG A 17 5.44 7.08 16.76
C ARG A 17 4.59 6.04 16.05
N GLY A 18 3.66 6.47 15.20
CA GLY A 18 2.78 5.60 14.42
C GLY A 18 3.55 4.58 13.58
N VAL A 19 4.58 5.04 12.87
CA VAL A 19 5.49 4.19 12.08
C VAL A 19 6.25 3.22 12.98
N ALA A 20 6.81 3.70 14.11
CA ALA A 20 7.55 2.85 15.03
C ALA A 20 6.66 1.73 15.61
N TYR A 21 5.43 2.05 15.99
CA TYR A 21 4.45 1.07 16.46
C TYR A 21 4.07 0.06 15.37
N ALA A 22 3.81 0.52 14.14
CA ALA A 22 3.49 -0.36 13.02
C ALA A 22 4.64 -1.35 12.73
N ARG A 23 5.90 -0.89 12.76
CA ARG A 23 7.08 -1.75 12.57
C ARG A 23 7.26 -2.78 13.69
N ARG A 24 6.72 -2.53 14.88
CA ARG A 24 6.73 -3.46 16.02
C ARG A 24 5.46 -4.31 16.09
N HIS A 25 4.63 -4.29 15.06
CA HIS A 25 3.33 -4.99 15.01
C HIS A 25 2.34 -4.56 16.11
N GLN A 26 2.55 -3.38 16.71
CA GLN A 26 1.69 -2.80 17.74
C GLN A 26 0.57 -2.02 17.07
N TRP A 27 -0.34 -2.75 16.41
CA TRP A 27 -1.30 -2.19 15.46
C TRP A 27 -2.23 -1.14 16.06
N GLN A 28 -2.75 -1.38 17.27
CA GLN A 28 -3.68 -0.44 17.90
C GLN A 28 -2.97 0.86 18.30
N GLN A 29 -1.76 0.76 18.87
CA GLN A 29 -0.94 1.95 19.19
C GLN A 29 -0.54 2.71 17.93
N ALA A 30 -0.23 1.99 16.84
CA ALA A 30 0.05 2.58 15.54
C ALA A 30 -1.15 3.39 15.04
N MET A 31 -2.34 2.77 14.99
CA MET A 31 -3.56 3.44 14.54
C MET A 31 -3.89 4.68 15.40
N ASN A 32 -3.70 4.61 16.73
CA ASN A 32 -3.93 5.76 17.60
C ASN A 32 -2.99 6.93 17.27
N ALA A 33 -1.69 6.67 17.15
CA ALA A 33 -0.70 7.71 16.83
C ALA A 33 -0.89 8.27 15.40
N LEU A 34 -1.21 7.42 14.44
CA LEU A 34 -1.49 7.84 13.06
C LEU A 34 -2.78 8.65 12.96
N THR A 35 -3.79 8.36 13.79
CA THR A 35 -4.99 9.18 13.90
C THR A 35 -4.64 10.59 14.37
N SER A 36 -3.79 10.73 15.38
CA SER A 36 -3.33 12.06 15.82
C SER A 36 -2.57 12.81 14.72
N CYS A 37 -1.76 12.11 13.91
CA CYS A 37 -1.10 12.74 12.76
C CYS A 37 -2.14 13.25 11.75
N LEU A 38 -3.13 12.42 11.40
CA LEU A 38 -4.17 12.76 10.42
C LEU A 38 -5.16 13.82 10.90
N GLN A 39 -5.26 14.07 12.21
CA GLN A 39 -6.03 15.19 12.75
C GLN A 39 -5.37 16.54 12.46
N GLU A 40 -4.04 16.60 12.52
CA GLU A 40 -3.25 17.80 12.24
C GLU A 40 -3.01 17.96 10.73
N GLU A 41 -2.73 16.85 10.03
CA GLU A 41 -2.49 16.80 8.59
C GLU A 41 -3.37 15.73 7.91
N PRO A 42 -4.63 16.05 7.57
CA PRO A 42 -5.58 15.07 7.01
C PRO A 42 -5.14 14.38 5.73
N ASN A 43 -4.23 15.00 4.99
CA ASN A 43 -3.70 14.51 3.72
C ASN A 43 -2.26 13.97 3.82
N ASN A 44 -1.76 13.69 5.03
CA ASN A 44 -0.44 13.09 5.19
C ASN A 44 -0.42 11.67 4.60
N LEU A 45 0.24 11.54 3.45
CA LEU A 45 0.30 10.31 2.66
C LEU A 45 0.93 9.15 3.45
N GLU A 46 2.01 9.43 4.16
CA GLU A 46 2.75 8.42 4.92
C GLU A 46 1.92 7.90 6.09
N ALA A 47 1.18 8.79 6.77
CA ALA A 47 0.27 8.40 7.83
C ALA A 47 -0.88 7.52 7.32
N ARG A 48 -1.49 7.87 6.18
CA ARG A 48 -2.52 7.04 5.52
C ARG A 48 -1.98 5.67 5.12
N TYR A 49 -0.77 5.61 4.57
CA TYR A 49 -0.12 4.36 4.18
C TYR A 49 0.09 3.42 5.38
N TYR A 50 0.70 3.89 6.46
CA TYR A 50 0.91 3.05 7.65
C TYR A 50 -0.40 2.75 8.40
N MET A 51 -1.41 3.61 8.28
CA MET A 51 -2.74 3.34 8.82
C MET A 51 -3.37 2.17 8.08
N ALA A 52 -3.32 2.15 6.75
CA ALA A 52 -3.81 1.03 5.95
C ALA A 52 -3.07 -0.28 6.27
N ILE A 53 -1.73 -0.24 6.45
CA ILE A 53 -0.97 -1.41 6.90
C ILE A 53 -1.46 -1.91 8.27
N SER A 54 -1.64 -1.00 9.22
CA SER A 54 -2.03 -1.34 10.59
C SER A 54 -3.46 -1.89 10.65
N GLN A 55 -4.38 -1.32 9.86
CA GLN A 55 -5.74 -1.80 9.71
C GLN A 55 -5.75 -3.20 9.10
N ALA A 56 -5.07 -3.42 7.97
CA ALA A 56 -5.00 -4.73 7.33
C ALA A 56 -4.41 -5.80 8.26
N SER A 57 -3.30 -5.47 8.94
CA SER A 57 -2.59 -6.41 9.82
C SER A 57 -3.33 -6.70 11.13
N SER A 58 -4.31 -5.88 11.51
CA SER A 58 -5.21 -6.11 12.65
C SER A 58 -6.55 -6.76 12.25
N GLY A 59 -6.65 -7.28 11.02
CA GLY A 59 -7.85 -7.96 10.51
C GLY A 59 -8.91 -7.02 9.92
N ARG A 60 -8.65 -5.71 9.87
CA ARG A 60 -9.55 -4.69 9.33
C ARG A 60 -9.28 -4.44 7.84
N ALA A 61 -9.17 -5.51 7.05
CA ALA A 61 -8.82 -5.42 5.62
C ALA A 61 -9.79 -4.55 4.82
N ARG A 62 -11.09 -4.57 5.15
CA ARG A 62 -12.10 -3.72 4.50
C ARG A 62 -11.88 -2.22 4.74
N GLU A 63 -11.49 -1.84 5.95
CA GLU A 63 -11.17 -0.45 6.28
C GLU A 63 -9.90 0.00 5.56
N ALA A 64 -8.86 -0.85 5.56
CA ALA A 64 -7.61 -0.61 4.86
C ALA A 64 -7.84 -0.38 3.37
N ARG A 65 -8.65 -1.23 2.73
CA ARG A 65 -9.03 -1.09 1.31
C ARG A 65 -9.67 0.27 1.04
N ARG A 66 -10.71 0.65 1.78
CA ARG A 66 -11.40 1.93 1.59
C ARG A 66 -10.43 3.12 1.75
N LEU A 67 -9.56 3.06 2.75
CA LEU A 67 -8.56 4.11 2.97
C LEU A 67 -7.58 4.21 1.79
N LEU A 68 -7.14 3.08 1.24
CA LEU A 68 -6.23 3.05 0.08
C LEU A 68 -6.91 3.60 -1.19
N GLU A 69 -8.15 3.20 -1.46
CA GLU A 69 -8.94 3.72 -2.59
C GLU A 69 -9.10 5.25 -2.50
N GLN A 70 -9.43 5.77 -1.30
CA GLN A 70 -9.49 7.21 -1.05
C GLN A 70 -8.14 7.90 -1.23
N THR A 71 -7.06 7.27 -0.77
CA THR A 71 -5.70 7.82 -0.88
C THR A 71 -5.26 7.88 -2.34
N LEU A 72 -5.53 6.84 -3.13
CA LEU A 72 -5.22 6.77 -4.57
C LEU A 72 -5.94 7.83 -5.42
N ALA A 73 -7.08 8.33 -4.95
CA ALA A 73 -7.83 9.41 -5.58
C ALA A 73 -7.27 10.82 -5.31
N MET A 74 -6.22 10.95 -4.50
CA MET A 74 -5.59 12.25 -4.23
C MET A 74 -4.88 12.79 -5.49
N PRO A 75 -5.04 14.09 -5.81
CA PRO A 75 -4.62 14.66 -7.10
C PRO A 75 -3.10 14.85 -7.26
N ARG A 76 -2.30 14.72 -6.19
CA ARG A 76 -0.85 15.00 -6.19
C ARG A 76 -0.02 13.78 -5.80
N LEU A 77 -0.34 12.63 -6.36
CA LEU A 77 0.48 11.42 -6.23
C LEU A 77 1.41 11.29 -7.43
N ASP A 78 2.71 11.19 -7.16
CA ASP A 78 3.67 10.75 -8.17
C ASP A 78 3.55 9.23 -8.42
N ASP A 79 4.21 8.75 -9.48
CA ASP A 79 4.15 7.35 -9.88
C ASP A 79 4.73 6.42 -8.81
N PHE A 80 5.78 6.84 -8.11
CA PHE A 80 6.39 6.04 -7.03
C PHE A 80 5.41 5.83 -5.87
N GLN A 81 4.73 6.90 -5.44
CA GLN A 81 3.71 6.88 -4.42
C GLN A 81 2.49 6.05 -4.86
N ARG A 82 2.05 6.22 -6.11
CA ARG A 82 0.92 5.47 -6.68
C ARG A 82 1.22 3.98 -6.75
N VAL A 83 2.40 3.58 -7.23
CA VAL A 83 2.86 2.20 -7.25
C VAL A 83 2.87 1.62 -5.84
N ARG A 84 3.44 2.33 -4.87
CA ARG A 84 3.50 1.87 -3.47
C ARG A 84 2.10 1.62 -2.87
N LEU A 85 1.12 2.49 -3.16
CA LEU A 85 -0.26 2.31 -2.73
C LEU A 85 -0.97 1.16 -3.45
N LEU A 86 -0.80 1.05 -4.77
CA LEU A 86 -1.40 -0.02 -5.58
C LEU A 86 -0.89 -1.40 -5.16
N LYS A 87 0.41 -1.54 -4.89
CA LYS A 87 0.98 -2.78 -4.34
C LYS A 87 0.35 -3.14 -2.99
N LEU A 88 0.19 -2.17 -2.10
CA LEU A 88 -0.44 -2.41 -0.81
C LEU A 88 -1.93 -2.78 -0.97
N LEU A 89 -2.65 -2.13 -1.88
CA LEU A 89 -4.04 -2.48 -2.19
C LEU A 89 -4.16 -3.90 -2.73
N GLY A 90 -3.22 -4.30 -3.61
CA GLY A 90 -3.12 -5.68 -4.09
C GLY A 90 -2.99 -6.69 -2.95
N LYS A 91 -2.04 -6.44 -2.04
CA LYS A 91 -1.82 -7.27 -0.85
C LYS A 91 -3.05 -7.35 0.07
N VAL A 92 -3.70 -6.21 0.35
CA VAL A 92 -4.92 -6.16 1.17
C VAL A 92 -6.06 -6.93 0.50
N SER A 93 -6.18 -6.83 -0.82
CA SER A 93 -7.24 -7.51 -1.58
C SER A 93 -7.08 -9.04 -1.56
N ILE A 94 -5.84 -9.54 -1.59
CA ILE A 94 -5.52 -10.96 -1.38
C ILE A 94 -6.02 -11.44 -0.02
N GLN A 95 -5.85 -10.65 1.05
CA GLN A 95 -6.30 -11.03 2.40
C GLN A 95 -7.83 -11.15 2.50
N SER A 96 -8.55 -10.39 1.68
CA SER A 96 -10.01 -10.50 1.54
C SER A 96 -10.48 -11.44 0.44
N SER A 97 -9.56 -12.22 -0.17
CA SER A 97 -9.82 -13.12 -1.31
C SER A 97 -10.42 -12.43 -2.55
N ASP A 98 -10.25 -11.12 -2.67
CA ASP A 98 -10.64 -10.35 -3.85
C ASP A 98 -9.49 -10.36 -4.85
N TYR A 99 -9.32 -11.51 -5.52
CA TYR A 99 -8.21 -11.72 -6.44
C TYR A 99 -8.30 -10.88 -7.71
N HIS A 100 -9.52 -10.49 -8.12
CA HIS A 100 -9.72 -9.58 -9.25
C HIS A 100 -9.13 -8.21 -8.95
N LEU A 101 -9.53 -7.59 -7.84
CA LEU A 101 -8.97 -6.29 -7.46
C LEU A 101 -7.47 -6.39 -7.18
N ALA A 102 -7.01 -7.51 -6.60
CA ALA A 102 -5.59 -7.73 -6.39
C ALA A 102 -4.80 -7.70 -7.69
N ALA A 103 -5.31 -8.39 -8.72
CA ALA A 103 -4.72 -8.45 -10.04
C ALA A 103 -4.71 -7.08 -10.73
N ASP A 104 -5.84 -6.38 -10.74
CA ASP A 104 -5.96 -5.05 -11.34
C ASP A 104 -4.99 -4.05 -10.71
N SER A 105 -4.88 -4.07 -9.39
CA SER A 105 -4.01 -3.16 -8.63
C SER A 105 -2.53 -3.40 -8.98
N LEU A 106 -2.11 -4.66 -9.01
CA LEU A 106 -0.73 -5.03 -9.35
C LEU A 106 -0.42 -4.80 -10.82
N HIS A 107 -1.38 -5.02 -11.73
CA HIS A 107 -1.22 -4.69 -13.14
C HIS A 107 -1.01 -3.19 -13.34
N GLN A 108 -1.84 -2.34 -12.72
CA GLN A 108 -1.65 -0.89 -12.76
C GLN A 108 -0.29 -0.48 -12.18
N ALA A 109 0.14 -1.10 -11.07
CA ALA A 109 1.45 -0.85 -10.50
C ALA A 109 2.57 -1.19 -11.51
N PHE A 110 2.47 -2.35 -12.17
CA PHE A 110 3.43 -2.77 -13.19
C PHE A 110 3.51 -1.77 -14.36
N THR A 111 2.37 -1.31 -14.89
CA THR A 111 2.30 -0.33 -15.97
C THR A 111 3.06 0.96 -15.65
N LEU A 112 3.06 1.39 -14.39
CA LEU A 112 3.77 2.60 -13.94
C LEU A 112 5.27 2.38 -13.74
N THR A 113 5.69 1.18 -13.31
CA THR A 113 7.12 0.84 -13.13
C THR A 113 7.86 0.46 -14.42
N GLY A 114 7.15 -0.08 -15.42
CA GLY A 114 7.77 -0.58 -16.65
C GLY A 114 8.75 -1.73 -16.41
N VAL A 115 9.91 -1.68 -17.08
CA VAL A 115 10.91 -2.78 -17.13
C VAL A 115 11.44 -3.18 -15.75
N GLY A 116 11.49 -2.26 -14.78
CA GLY A 116 11.88 -2.55 -13.39
C GLY A 116 10.80 -3.26 -12.54
N GLY A 117 9.68 -3.63 -13.15
CA GLY A 117 8.51 -4.21 -12.50
C GLY A 117 8.55 -5.73 -12.29
N ALA A 118 9.67 -6.42 -12.52
CA ALA A 118 9.77 -7.88 -12.36
C ALA A 118 9.24 -8.40 -11.00
N PRO A 119 9.52 -7.76 -9.85
CA PRO A 119 8.93 -8.16 -8.57
C PRO A 119 7.39 -8.05 -8.55
N ILE A 120 6.81 -7.09 -9.28
CA ILE A 120 5.35 -6.91 -9.36
C ILE A 120 4.74 -8.00 -10.24
N LEU A 121 5.41 -8.43 -11.31
CA LEU A 121 4.98 -9.58 -12.12
C LEU A 121 4.95 -10.87 -11.29
N ASN A 122 5.96 -11.08 -10.44
CA ASN A 122 5.97 -12.21 -9.49
C ASN A 122 4.80 -12.14 -8.49
N GLU A 123 4.52 -10.96 -7.94
CA GLU A 123 3.35 -10.77 -7.06
C GLU A 123 2.03 -11.03 -7.82
N LEU A 124 1.91 -10.58 -9.07
CA LEU A 124 0.72 -10.80 -9.91
C LEU A 124 0.53 -12.28 -10.25
N ALA A 125 1.62 -13.01 -10.57
CA ALA A 125 1.58 -14.44 -10.81
C ALA A 125 1.09 -15.22 -9.57
N GLN A 126 1.51 -14.82 -8.37
CA GLN A 126 1.00 -15.40 -7.13
C GLN A 126 -0.49 -15.15 -6.92
N VAL A 127 -0.99 -13.97 -7.31
CA VAL A 127 -2.44 -13.68 -7.32
C VAL A 127 -3.18 -14.62 -8.28
N MET A 128 -2.66 -14.82 -9.49
CA MET A 128 -3.25 -15.74 -10.48
C MET A 128 -3.30 -17.18 -9.97
N CYS A 129 -2.24 -17.66 -9.32
CA CYS A 129 -2.25 -18.97 -8.65
C CYS A 129 -3.36 -19.08 -7.59
N LYS A 130 -3.54 -18.03 -6.77
CA LYS A 130 -4.60 -18.01 -5.74
C LYS A 130 -6.01 -17.93 -6.33
N ALA A 131 -6.14 -17.33 -7.52
CA ALA A 131 -7.39 -17.30 -8.29
C ALA A 131 -7.66 -18.61 -9.05
N GLY A 132 -6.70 -19.52 -9.14
CA GLY A 132 -6.79 -20.77 -9.91
C GLY A 132 -6.47 -20.63 -11.40
N ASP A 133 -6.01 -19.46 -11.85
CA ASP A 133 -5.61 -19.20 -13.24
C ASP A 133 -4.13 -19.52 -13.43
N PHE A 134 -3.81 -20.81 -13.49
CA PHE A 134 -2.43 -21.29 -13.55
C PHE A 134 -1.73 -20.96 -14.87
N ASP A 135 -2.48 -20.89 -15.97
CA ASP A 135 -1.94 -20.55 -17.29
C ASP A 135 -1.41 -19.11 -17.28
N ARG A 136 -2.20 -18.14 -16.82
CA ARG A 136 -1.72 -16.77 -16.68
C ARG A 136 -0.61 -16.63 -15.66
N ALA A 137 -0.65 -17.39 -14.57
CA ALA A 137 0.43 -17.37 -13.58
C ALA A 137 1.76 -17.79 -14.21
N PHE A 138 1.76 -18.88 -14.99
CA PHE A 138 2.96 -19.37 -15.69
C PHE A 138 3.53 -18.32 -16.64
N ASP A 139 2.69 -17.73 -17.50
CA ASP A 139 3.11 -16.68 -18.44
C ASP A 139 3.75 -15.48 -17.73
N LEU A 140 3.19 -15.08 -16.58
CA LEU A 140 3.71 -13.96 -15.79
C LEU A 140 5.06 -14.28 -15.13
N TYR A 141 5.29 -15.50 -14.67
CA TYR A 141 6.60 -15.91 -14.16
C TYR A 141 7.66 -15.90 -15.26
N ILE A 142 7.34 -16.39 -16.46
CA ILE A 142 8.26 -16.33 -17.61
C ILE A 142 8.62 -14.88 -17.92
N LYS A 143 7.62 -13.98 -17.95
CA LYS A 143 7.85 -12.55 -18.18
C LYS A 143 8.74 -11.96 -17.09
N ALA A 144 8.49 -12.25 -15.81
CA ALA A 144 9.30 -11.76 -14.70
C ALA A 144 10.78 -12.15 -14.85
N MET A 145 11.06 -13.42 -15.17
CA MET A 145 12.43 -13.91 -15.36
C MET A 145 13.12 -13.27 -16.57
N GLY A 146 12.38 -12.96 -17.64
CA GLY A 146 12.93 -12.26 -18.81
C GLY A 146 13.37 -10.81 -18.51
N HIS A 147 12.79 -10.18 -17.48
CA HIS A 147 13.15 -8.83 -17.05
C HIS A 147 14.37 -8.78 -16.11
N ASP A 148 14.73 -9.89 -15.45
CA ASP A 148 15.90 -9.98 -14.57
C ASP A 148 17.22 -10.28 -15.33
N ALA A 149 17.14 -10.56 -16.63
CA ALA A 149 18.24 -11.09 -17.44
C ALA A 149 19.06 -10.05 -18.26
N THR A 150 18.88 -8.75 -18.01
CA THR A 150 19.60 -7.65 -18.70
C THR A 150 20.15 -6.64 -17.71
#